data_AF-A0A2R6NAV5-F1
#
_entry.id   AF-A0A2R6NAV5-F1
#
_cell.length_a   1.000
_cell.length_b   1.000
_cell.length_c   1.000
_cell.angle_alpha   90.00
_cell.angle_beta   90.00
_cell.angle_gamma   90.00
#
_symmetry.space_group_name_H-M   'P 1'
#
loop_
_entity.id
_entity.type
_entity.pdbx_description
1 polymer ?
#
loop_
_entity_poly.entity_id
_entity_poly.type
_entity_poly.pdbx_seq_one_letter_code
_entity_poly.pdbx_strand_id
1 'polypeptide(L)'
;MPILAPLTENDDSEVIVTVSDAKRGARVVAFDTDGPRLAAGSGFDGGYRWRHQLAVAPFAADDVPELAAVETPHIGGTVRFCRREDETLRIVGSVSGYSSHTIGSRVLDGAVAGDFDNGGRPELLVPDDSRAHLGAVRRTEGGAQEAWKLSIGGTLTTNVTGTRLADGGVAVGVGHAEGVRIWQSPA
;
A
#
# COMPACT_ATOMS: atom_id res chain seq x y z
N MET A 1 7.48 1.78 9.24
CA MET A 1 8.02 3.16 9.31
C MET A 1 6.84 4.12 9.32
N PRO A 2 6.88 5.27 10.03
CA PRO A 2 5.87 6.31 9.85
C PRO A 2 5.85 6.79 8.39
N ILE A 3 4.68 7.21 7.92
CA ILE A 3 4.51 7.93 6.64
C ILE A 3 4.14 9.37 7.00
N LEU A 4 4.74 10.34 6.33
CA LEU A 4 4.33 11.75 6.37
C LEU A 4 3.71 12.09 5.02
N ALA A 5 2.40 12.27 4.98
CA ALA A 5 1.65 12.54 3.74
C ALA A 5 0.26 13.10 4.07
N PRO A 6 -0.35 13.89 3.17
CA PRO A 6 -1.72 14.38 3.35
C PRO A 6 -2.74 13.25 3.14
N LEU A 7 -3.74 13.18 4.01
CA LEU A 7 -4.91 12.30 3.92
C LEU A 7 -6.20 13.06 3.59
N THR A 8 -6.11 14.36 3.35
CA THR A 8 -7.22 15.21 2.90
C THR A 8 -6.73 16.18 1.82
N GLU A 9 -7.65 16.92 1.20
CA GLU A 9 -7.37 17.90 0.14
C GLU A 9 -6.72 19.20 0.65
N ASN A 10 -6.53 19.37 1.96
CA ASN A 10 -5.96 20.59 2.55
C ASN A 10 -4.43 20.69 2.47
N ASP A 11 -3.75 19.71 1.85
CA ASP A 11 -2.29 19.59 1.72
C ASP A 11 -1.48 19.51 3.04
N ASP A 12 -2.13 19.58 4.20
CA ASP A 12 -1.46 19.41 5.49
C ASP A 12 -1.10 17.94 5.69
N SER A 13 0.20 17.66 5.78
CA SER A 13 0.69 16.28 5.95
C SER A 13 0.45 15.76 7.36
N GLU A 14 -0.13 14.57 7.49
CA GLU A 14 -0.25 13.87 8.77
C GLU A 14 0.88 12.87 8.98
N VAL A 15 1.24 12.66 10.25
CA VAL A 15 2.10 11.56 10.68
C VAL A 15 1.25 10.30 10.84
N ILE A 16 1.36 9.40 9.87
CA ILE A 16 0.61 8.15 9.80
C ILE A 16 1.48 7.04 10.40
N VAL A 17 0.94 6.35 11.40
CA VAL A 17 1.65 5.28 12.11
C VAL A 17 0.77 4.06 12.35
N THR A 18 1.43 2.92 12.49
CA THR A 18 0.81 1.70 12.97
C THR A 18 1.00 1.62 14.48
N VAL A 19 -0.11 1.58 15.22
CA VAL A 19 -0.12 1.44 16.69
C VAL A 19 -0.60 0.04 17.04
N SER A 20 0.16 -0.66 17.87
CA SER A 20 -0.16 -2.02 18.34
C SER A 20 -1.05 -2.00 19.59
N ASP A 21 -2.01 -2.92 19.67
CA ASP A 21 -2.86 -3.18 20.84
C ASP A 21 -2.88 -4.68 21.15
N ALA A 22 -2.70 -5.05 22.42
CA ALA A 22 -2.62 -6.45 22.83
C ALA A 22 -3.96 -7.21 22.70
N LYS A 23 -5.09 -6.51 22.78
CA LYS A 23 -6.44 -7.10 22.68
C LYS A 23 -7.05 -6.93 21.29
N ARG A 24 -6.75 -5.81 20.63
CA ARG A 24 -7.37 -5.39 19.37
C ARG A 24 -6.42 -5.40 18.17
N GLY A 25 -5.21 -5.93 18.33
CA GLY A 25 -4.22 -5.96 17.25
C GLY A 25 -3.76 -4.55 16.85
N ALA A 26 -3.04 -4.46 15.75
CA ALA A 26 -2.56 -3.18 15.26
C ALA A 26 -3.66 -2.41 14.52
N ARG A 27 -3.61 -1.09 14.59
CA ARG A 27 -4.42 -0.20 13.75
C ARG A 27 -3.56 0.93 13.21
N VAL A 28 -4.01 1.55 12.13
CA VAL A 28 -3.39 2.78 11.63
C VAL A 28 -4.01 3.98 12.34
N VAL A 29 -3.16 4.95 12.71
CA VAL A 29 -3.55 6.21 13.34
C VAL A 29 -2.83 7.34 12.61
N ALA A 30 -3.56 8.43 12.35
CA ALA A 30 -3.02 9.66 11.81
C ALA A 30 -2.93 10.71 12.93
N PHE A 31 -1.79 11.37 13.02
CA PHE A 31 -1.53 12.47 13.93
C PHE A 31 -1.20 13.72 13.14
N ASP A 32 -1.56 14.86 13.70
CA ASP A 32 -1.01 16.14 13.28
C ASP A 32 0.50 16.17 13.55
N THR A 33 1.27 16.96 12.80
CA THR A 33 2.70 17.14 13.05
C THR A 33 3.02 17.72 14.43
N ASP A 34 2.07 18.44 15.05
CA ASP A 34 2.17 18.96 16.41
C ASP A 34 1.80 17.93 17.50
N GLY A 35 1.34 16.73 17.10
CA GLY A 35 1.10 15.59 17.98
C GLY A 35 -0.35 15.23 18.32
N PRO A 36 -1.38 16.10 18.20
CA PRO A 36 -2.77 15.68 18.35
C PRO A 36 -3.16 14.53 17.41
N ARG A 37 -3.99 13.59 17.89
CA ARG A 37 -4.55 12.54 17.04
C ARG A 37 -5.65 13.13 16.16
N LEU A 38 -5.53 12.93 14.86
CA LEU A 38 -6.50 13.40 13.87
C LEU A 38 -7.50 12.33 13.48
N ALA A 39 -7.04 11.09 13.24
CA ALA A 39 -7.93 10.00 12.84
C ALA A 39 -7.40 8.62 13.26
N ALA A 40 -8.28 7.63 13.35
CA ALA A 40 -7.90 6.24 13.60
C ALA A 40 -8.72 5.25 12.75
N GLY A 41 -8.05 4.21 12.27
CA GLY A 41 -8.71 3.07 11.66
C GLY A 41 -9.24 2.07 12.71
N SER A 42 -10.10 1.17 12.26
CA SER A 42 -10.55 0.04 13.07
C SER A 42 -9.36 -0.86 13.46
N GLY A 43 -9.41 -1.37 14.69
CA GLY A 43 -8.58 -2.50 15.09
C GLY A 43 -9.15 -3.82 14.56
N PHE A 44 -8.69 -4.91 15.14
CA PHE A 44 -9.10 -6.28 14.87
C PHE A 44 -9.86 -6.87 16.05
N ASP A 45 -10.62 -7.93 15.78
CA ASP A 45 -11.25 -8.79 16.79
C ASP A 45 -10.23 -9.78 17.37
N GLY A 46 -9.10 -9.25 17.86
CA GLY A 46 -8.03 -10.03 18.48
C GLY A 46 -6.66 -9.35 18.40
N GLY A 47 -5.77 -9.72 19.33
CA GLY A 47 -4.37 -9.31 19.34
C GLY A 47 -3.55 -9.91 18.19
N TYR A 48 -2.27 -9.49 18.10
CA TYR A 48 -1.27 -10.09 17.19
C TYR A 48 -1.65 -10.07 15.70
N ARG A 49 -2.56 -9.18 15.30
CA ARG A 49 -2.85 -8.87 13.89
C ARG A 49 -2.16 -7.58 13.51
N TRP A 50 -1.58 -7.55 12.33
CA TRP A 50 -0.87 -6.37 11.83
C TRP A 50 -1.56 -5.82 10.58
N ARG A 51 -1.79 -4.51 10.55
CA ARG A 51 -2.05 -3.75 9.32
C ARG A 51 -0.81 -2.93 8.98
N HIS A 52 -0.25 -3.21 7.81
CA HIS A 52 0.98 -2.61 7.33
C HIS A 52 0.65 -1.48 6.36
N GLN A 53 0.90 -0.23 6.76
CA GLN A 53 0.80 0.96 5.90
C GLN A 53 1.86 0.93 4.80
N LEU A 54 1.48 1.29 3.57
CA LEU A 54 2.37 1.15 2.40
C LEU A 54 2.58 2.48 1.66
N ALA A 55 1.50 3.15 1.25
CA ALA A 55 1.58 4.36 0.44
C ALA A 55 0.32 5.21 0.60
N VAL A 56 0.44 6.51 0.35
CA VAL A 56 -0.68 7.45 0.26
C VAL A 56 -0.67 8.06 -1.13
N ALA A 57 -1.80 8.02 -1.82
CA ALA A 57 -1.97 8.56 -3.16
C ALA A 57 -3.46 8.78 -3.47
N PRO A 58 -3.79 9.62 -4.47
CA PRO A 58 -5.16 9.77 -4.97
C PRO A 58 -5.59 8.55 -5.80
N PHE A 59 -5.87 7.43 -5.16
CA PHE A 59 -6.18 6.17 -5.86
C PHE A 59 -7.56 6.19 -6.55
N ALA A 60 -8.51 6.95 -6.02
CA ALA A 60 -9.87 7.10 -6.56
C ALA A 60 -9.95 8.25 -7.57
N ALA A 61 -11.07 8.34 -8.29
CA ALA A 61 -11.27 9.32 -9.38
C ALA A 61 -11.58 10.75 -8.90
N ASP A 62 -11.76 10.95 -7.59
CA ASP A 62 -12.06 12.25 -6.98
C ASP A 62 -10.81 12.96 -6.44
N ASP A 63 -9.62 12.43 -6.74
CA ASP A 63 -8.31 12.98 -6.36
C ASP A 63 -8.07 13.15 -4.85
N VAL A 64 -8.99 12.68 -3.99
CA VAL A 64 -8.80 12.69 -2.54
C VAL A 64 -7.77 11.62 -2.15
N PRO A 65 -6.73 11.97 -1.36
CA PRO A 65 -5.74 11.00 -0.94
C PRO A 65 -6.33 9.84 -0.14
N GLU A 66 -5.88 8.62 -0.43
CA GLU A 66 -6.22 7.42 0.33
C GLU A 66 -4.95 6.70 0.77
N LEU A 67 -4.98 6.11 1.95
CA LEU A 67 -3.93 5.22 2.43
C LEU A 67 -4.14 3.81 1.87
N ALA A 68 -3.16 3.30 1.15
CA ALA A 68 -3.01 1.89 0.85
C ALA A 68 -2.28 1.17 1.99
N ALA A 69 -2.84 0.04 2.44
CA ALA A 69 -2.26 -0.82 3.46
C ALA A 69 -2.53 -2.29 3.14
N VAL A 70 -1.71 -3.19 3.69
CA VAL A 70 -2.00 -4.63 3.69
C VAL A 70 -2.35 -5.09 5.10
N GLU A 71 -3.53 -5.67 5.22
CA GLU A 71 -4.04 -6.33 6.42
C GLU A 71 -3.51 -7.77 6.49
N THR A 72 -3.03 -8.16 7.67
CA THR A 72 -2.53 -9.52 7.96
C THR A 72 -1.62 -10.10 6.87
N PRO A 73 -0.49 -9.42 6.56
CA PRO A 73 0.39 -9.80 5.44
C PRO A 73 0.96 -11.22 5.51
N HIS A 74 0.94 -11.86 6.68
CA HIS A 74 1.42 -13.23 6.89
C HIS A 74 0.29 -14.27 7.04
N ILE A 75 -0.98 -13.87 6.91
CA ILE A 75 -2.17 -14.74 7.09
C ILE A 75 -3.17 -14.54 5.94
N GLY A 76 -2.68 -14.52 4.70
CA GLY A 76 -3.50 -14.42 3.50
C GLY A 76 -3.81 -13.02 2.99
N GLY A 77 -3.28 -11.98 3.65
CA GLY A 77 -2.96 -10.69 3.01
C GLY A 77 -4.09 -10.00 2.24
N THR A 78 -4.63 -8.90 2.79
CA THR A 78 -5.66 -8.11 2.09
C THR A 78 -5.21 -6.68 1.91
N VAL A 79 -5.12 -6.22 0.66
CA VAL A 79 -4.99 -4.78 0.37
C VAL A 79 -6.26 -4.09 0.83
N ARG A 80 -6.10 -3.01 1.61
CA ARG A 80 -7.13 -2.09 2.05
C ARG A 80 -6.76 -0.69 1.57
N PHE A 81 -7.71 -0.02 0.93
CA PHE A 81 -7.66 1.42 0.74
C PHE A 81 -8.49 2.08 1.83
N CYS A 82 -7.90 3.03 2.54
CA CYS A 82 -8.48 3.70 3.67
C CYS A 82 -8.58 5.20 3.36
N ARG A 83 -9.79 5.74 3.46
CA ARG A 83 -10.06 7.17 3.34
C ARG A 83 -10.23 7.78 4.71
N ARG A 84 -9.69 8.98 4.91
CA ARG A 84 -9.98 9.76 6.12
C ARG A 84 -11.35 10.41 5.99
N GLU A 85 -12.24 10.07 6.91
CA GLU A 85 -13.54 10.68 7.09
C GLU A 85 -13.58 11.19 8.54
N ASP A 86 -13.40 12.51 8.70
CA ASP A 86 -13.24 13.18 9.99
C ASP A 86 -12.15 12.53 10.88
N GLU A 87 -12.57 11.95 12.00
CA GLU A 87 -11.71 11.27 12.99
C GLU A 87 -11.51 9.78 12.69
N THR A 88 -11.95 9.29 11.53
CA THR A 88 -11.93 7.87 11.18
C THR A 88 -11.12 7.60 9.91
N LEU A 89 -10.42 6.47 9.87
CA LEU A 89 -9.85 5.93 8.64
C LEU A 89 -10.74 4.77 8.18
N ARG A 90 -11.65 5.06 7.25
CA ARG A 90 -12.65 4.11 6.76
C ARG A 90 -12.10 3.30 5.59
N ILE A 91 -12.32 1.99 5.61
CA ILE A 91 -11.99 1.12 4.48
C ILE A 91 -13.01 1.37 3.37
N VAL A 92 -12.52 1.77 2.20
CA VAL A 92 -13.32 2.15 1.02
C VAL A 92 -13.09 1.23 -0.18
N GLY A 93 -12.07 0.37 -0.12
CA GLY A 93 -11.84 -0.67 -1.13
C GLY A 93 -10.93 -1.77 -0.59
N SER A 94 -11.07 -2.99 -1.13
CA SER A 94 -10.20 -4.09 -0.73
C SER A 94 -10.06 -5.20 -1.76
N VAL A 95 -8.89 -5.84 -1.78
CA VAL A 95 -8.59 -7.02 -2.58
C VAL A 95 -7.70 -7.98 -1.79
N SER A 96 -8.10 -9.24 -1.67
CA SER A 96 -7.33 -10.30 -0.99
C SER A 96 -6.29 -10.94 -1.90
N GLY A 97 -5.37 -11.71 -1.33
CA GLY A 97 -4.37 -12.48 -2.08
C GLY A 97 -3.03 -11.77 -2.22
N TYR A 98 -2.76 -10.77 -1.38
CA TYR A 98 -1.57 -9.92 -1.47
C TYR A 98 -0.85 -9.77 -0.14
N SER A 99 0.45 -10.05 -0.16
CA SER A 99 1.33 -10.03 0.99
C SER A 99 2.46 -9.04 0.80
N SER A 100 2.45 -7.95 1.58
CA SER A 100 3.52 -6.95 1.53
C SER A 100 4.85 -7.45 2.12
N HIS A 101 4.83 -8.42 3.03
CA HIS A 101 6.04 -9.03 3.59
C HIS A 101 5.76 -10.41 4.22
N THR A 102 6.82 -11.19 4.40
CA THR A 102 6.77 -12.47 5.13
C THR A 102 7.13 -12.29 6.60
N ILE A 103 6.65 -13.20 7.44
CA ILE A 103 6.98 -13.20 8.87
C ILE A 103 8.50 -13.22 9.09
N GLY A 104 9.01 -12.33 9.94
CA GLY A 104 10.45 -12.19 10.22
C GLY A 104 11.27 -11.48 9.14
N SER A 105 10.66 -11.04 8.04
CA SER A 105 11.34 -10.26 7.01
C SER A 105 11.85 -8.92 7.57
N ARG A 106 13.06 -8.54 7.17
CA ARG A 106 13.60 -7.18 7.36
C ARG A 106 13.21 -6.23 6.22
N VAL A 107 12.72 -6.77 5.11
CA VAL A 107 12.20 -6.01 3.98
C VAL A 107 10.74 -5.70 4.25
N LEU A 108 10.46 -4.43 4.54
CA LEU A 108 9.12 -3.90 4.78
C LEU A 108 8.65 -2.95 3.67
N ASP A 109 9.54 -2.51 2.77
CA ASP A 109 9.16 -1.66 1.63
C ASP A 109 8.68 -2.53 0.45
N GLY A 110 7.62 -3.30 0.70
CA GLY A 110 7.16 -4.35 -0.19
C GLY A 110 6.18 -3.90 -1.26
N ALA A 111 5.88 -2.61 -1.39
CA ALA A 111 4.94 -2.10 -2.39
C ALA A 111 5.29 -0.67 -2.79
N VAL A 112 4.81 -0.26 -3.96
CA VAL A 112 4.95 1.11 -4.48
C VAL A 112 3.64 1.55 -5.10
N ALA A 113 3.29 2.82 -4.95
CA ALA A 113 2.15 3.43 -5.63
C ALA A 113 2.62 4.29 -6.80
N GLY A 114 1.88 4.27 -7.91
CA GLY A 114 2.19 5.05 -9.11
C GLY A 114 1.22 4.73 -10.23
N ASP A 115 1.17 5.58 -11.25
CA ASP A 115 0.44 5.30 -12.49
C ASP A 115 1.40 4.53 -13.41
N PHE A 116 1.25 3.20 -13.46
CA PHE A 116 2.18 2.34 -14.21
C PHE A 116 1.61 1.92 -15.58
N ASP A 117 0.33 2.18 -15.83
CA ASP A 117 -0.32 1.89 -17.11
C ASP A 117 -0.68 3.15 -17.93
N ASN A 118 -0.27 4.33 -17.45
CA ASN A 118 -0.59 5.64 -18.04
C ASN A 118 -2.10 5.88 -18.14
N GLY A 119 -2.85 5.34 -17.18
CA GLY A 119 -4.31 5.43 -17.07
C GLY A 119 -4.80 6.69 -16.37
N GLY A 120 -3.88 7.55 -15.92
CA GLY A 120 -4.15 8.79 -15.20
C GLY A 120 -4.53 8.60 -13.74
N ARG A 121 -4.45 7.38 -13.20
CA ARG A 121 -4.74 7.08 -11.79
C ARG A 121 -3.71 6.12 -11.23
N PRO A 122 -3.16 6.40 -10.03
CA PRO A 122 -2.18 5.53 -9.42
C PRO A 122 -2.81 4.18 -9.04
N GLU A 123 -2.02 3.13 -9.17
CA GLU A 123 -2.29 1.80 -8.66
C GLU A 123 -1.31 1.46 -7.54
N LEU A 124 -1.68 0.50 -6.68
CA LEU A 124 -0.75 -0.10 -5.75
C LEU A 124 -0.13 -1.33 -6.38
N LEU A 125 1.17 -1.31 -6.64
CA LEU A 125 1.91 -2.48 -7.09
C LEU A 125 2.44 -3.24 -5.86
N VAL A 126 1.95 -4.46 -5.66
CA VAL A 126 2.17 -5.25 -4.43
C VAL A 126 2.33 -6.74 -4.75
N PRO A 127 3.18 -7.49 -4.01
CA PRO A 127 3.35 -8.92 -4.21
C PRO A 127 2.08 -9.68 -3.88
N ASP A 128 1.76 -10.68 -4.71
CA ASP A 128 0.75 -11.67 -4.35
C ASP A 128 1.24 -12.58 -3.19
N ASP A 129 0.35 -13.39 -2.63
CA ASP A 129 0.70 -14.30 -1.52
C ASP A 129 1.79 -15.32 -1.90
N SER A 130 1.89 -15.69 -3.18
CA SER A 130 2.96 -16.57 -3.68
C SER A 130 4.31 -15.86 -3.72
N ARG A 131 4.31 -14.53 -3.75
CA ARG A 131 5.45 -13.64 -3.98
C ARG A 131 6.21 -13.92 -5.28
N ALA A 132 5.55 -14.59 -6.23
CA ALA A 132 6.08 -14.85 -7.58
C ALA A 132 5.58 -13.82 -8.61
N HIS A 133 4.67 -12.94 -8.18
CA HIS A 133 4.08 -11.92 -9.02
C HIS A 133 3.94 -10.60 -8.25
N LEU A 134 3.95 -9.50 -9.00
CA LEU A 134 3.43 -8.21 -8.54
C LEU A 134 2.06 -8.00 -9.19
N GLY A 135 1.02 -7.78 -8.39
CA GLY A 135 -0.28 -7.34 -8.90
C GLY A 135 -0.44 -5.84 -8.74
N ALA A 136 -1.02 -5.20 -9.75
CA ALA A 136 -1.43 -3.81 -9.70
C ALA A 136 -2.88 -3.74 -9.23
N VAL A 137 -3.06 -3.30 -7.99
CA VAL A 137 -4.37 -3.15 -7.38
C VAL A 137 -4.86 -1.73 -7.59
N ARG A 138 -6.01 -1.60 -8.23
CA ARG A 138 -6.63 -0.32 -8.59
C ARG A 138 -7.89 -0.08 -7.78
N ARG A 139 -8.11 1.16 -7.34
CA ARG A 139 -9.38 1.61 -6.78
C ARG A 139 -10.44 1.82 -7.86
N THR A 140 -11.64 1.37 -7.58
CA THR A 140 -12.83 1.54 -8.43
C THR A 140 -13.91 2.27 -7.64
N GLU A 141 -14.96 2.74 -8.30
CA GLU A 141 -16.09 3.42 -7.65
C GLU A 141 -16.70 2.57 -6.52
N GLY A 142 -16.83 1.25 -6.73
CA GLY A 142 -17.43 0.32 -5.77
C GLY A 142 -16.46 -0.43 -4.86
N GLY A 143 -15.14 -0.21 -4.96
CA GLY A 143 -14.17 -0.97 -4.18
C GLY A 143 -12.76 -0.95 -4.80
N ALA A 144 -12.17 -2.13 -4.99
CA ALA A 144 -10.86 -2.28 -5.61
C ALA A 144 -10.77 -3.61 -6.38
N GLN A 145 -9.85 -3.70 -7.34
CA GLN A 145 -9.61 -4.92 -8.14
C GLN A 145 -8.14 -5.05 -8.58
N GLU A 146 -7.70 -6.26 -8.94
CA GLU A 146 -6.46 -6.43 -9.72
C GLU A 146 -6.71 -5.94 -11.14
N ALA A 147 -5.92 -4.97 -11.61
CA ALA A 147 -5.98 -4.47 -12.98
C ALA A 147 -5.13 -5.32 -13.93
N TRP A 148 -3.93 -5.69 -13.48
CA TRP A 148 -2.97 -6.50 -14.23
C TRP A 148 -1.90 -7.05 -13.28
N LYS A 149 -1.04 -7.93 -13.81
CA LYS A 149 -0.05 -8.66 -13.02
C LYS A 149 1.25 -8.87 -13.79
N LEU A 150 2.38 -8.77 -13.09
CA LEU A 150 3.73 -9.00 -13.61
C LEU A 150 4.34 -10.25 -12.98
N SER A 151 4.84 -11.17 -13.80
CA SER A 151 5.61 -12.32 -13.31
C SER A 151 7.03 -11.89 -12.93
N ILE A 152 7.46 -12.20 -11.71
CA ILE A 152 8.80 -11.89 -11.20
C ILE A 152 9.85 -12.87 -11.74
N GLY A 153 9.46 -14.07 -12.17
CA GLY A 153 10.39 -15.12 -12.60
C GLY A 153 11.13 -15.83 -11.46
N GLY A 154 10.62 -15.70 -10.23
CA GLY A 154 11.15 -16.27 -9.01
C GLY A 154 10.39 -15.71 -7.80
N THR A 155 10.85 -16.02 -6.59
CA THR A 155 10.26 -15.45 -5.36
C THR A 155 10.93 -14.12 -5.01
N LEU A 156 10.14 -13.08 -4.73
CA LEU A 156 10.63 -11.76 -4.31
C LEU A 156 11.47 -11.82 -3.02
N THR A 157 12.71 -11.34 -3.08
CA THR A 157 13.66 -11.29 -1.95
C THR A 157 14.04 -9.87 -1.50
N THR A 158 13.68 -8.84 -2.28
CA THR A 158 14.00 -7.43 -1.97
C THR A 158 12.74 -6.60 -1.77
N ASN A 159 12.92 -5.30 -1.52
CA ASN A 159 11.88 -4.28 -1.65
C ASN A 159 11.37 -4.21 -3.10
N VAL A 160 10.19 -3.63 -3.26
CA VAL A 160 9.68 -3.17 -4.56
C VAL A 160 10.03 -1.70 -4.68
N THR A 161 10.70 -1.30 -5.77
CA THR A 161 11.08 0.10 -5.99
C THR A 161 10.60 0.58 -7.33
N GLY A 162 10.28 1.87 -7.42
CA GLY A 162 9.86 2.53 -8.65
C GLY A 162 10.51 3.89 -8.81
N THR A 163 10.73 4.32 -10.04
CA THR A 163 11.23 5.65 -10.36
C THR A 163 10.65 6.16 -11.69
N ARG A 164 10.49 7.47 -11.81
CA ARG A 164 10.05 8.11 -13.05
C ARG A 164 11.22 8.20 -14.03
N LEU A 165 10.94 7.91 -15.29
CA LEU A 165 11.86 8.03 -16.41
C LEU A 165 11.78 9.43 -17.03
N ALA A 166 12.84 9.82 -17.73
CA ALA A 166 12.93 11.16 -18.33
C ALA A 166 11.88 11.42 -19.44
N ASP A 167 11.37 10.35 -20.06
CA ASP A 167 10.33 10.39 -21.09
C ASP A 167 8.90 10.44 -20.51
N GLY A 168 8.77 10.43 -19.18
CA GLY A 168 7.47 10.43 -18.50
C GLY A 168 7.00 9.05 -18.05
N GLY A 169 7.63 7.97 -18.54
CA GLY A 169 7.32 6.61 -18.11
C GLY A 169 7.77 6.32 -16.68
N VAL A 170 7.50 5.09 -16.21
CA VAL A 170 7.90 4.61 -14.88
C VAL A 170 8.68 3.31 -15.02
N ALA A 171 9.80 3.20 -14.33
CA ALA A 171 10.51 1.94 -14.16
C ALA A 171 10.23 1.37 -12.77
N VAL A 172 9.94 0.06 -12.70
CA VAL A 172 9.80 -0.69 -11.44
C VAL A 172 10.86 -1.79 -11.41
N GLY A 173 11.50 -1.98 -10.26
CA GLY A 173 12.53 -3.01 -10.06
C GLY A 173 12.27 -3.87 -8.83
N VAL A 174 12.61 -5.16 -8.94
CA VAL A 174 12.65 -6.13 -7.83
C VAL A 174 13.82 -7.09 -7.98
N GLY A 175 14.31 -7.63 -6.86
CA GLY A 175 15.24 -8.75 -6.81
C GLY A 175 14.56 -10.07 -6.44
N HIS A 176 15.05 -11.14 -7.03
CA HIS A 176 14.75 -12.54 -6.71
C HIS A 176 16.05 -13.36 -6.68
N ALA A 177 15.97 -14.64 -6.31
CA ALA A 177 17.16 -15.49 -6.10
C ALA A 177 18.13 -15.55 -7.30
N GLU A 178 17.58 -15.47 -8.52
CA GLU A 178 18.33 -15.59 -9.78
C GLU A 178 18.72 -14.24 -10.41
N GLY A 179 18.39 -13.10 -9.78
CA GLY A 179 18.77 -11.79 -10.29
C GLY A 179 17.79 -10.66 -10.00
N VAL A 180 17.85 -9.62 -10.84
CA VAL A 180 17.00 -8.43 -10.76
C VAL A 180 16.10 -8.39 -12.00
N ARG A 181 14.84 -8.06 -11.79
CA ARG A 181 13.87 -7.82 -12.86
C ARG A 181 13.43 -6.36 -12.83
N ILE A 182 13.43 -5.73 -14.00
CA ILE A 182 13.01 -4.34 -14.20
C ILE A 182 11.95 -4.34 -15.30
N TRP A 183 10.87 -3.62 -15.08
CA TRP A 183 9.85 -3.30 -16.08
C TRP A 183 9.81 -1.80 -16.29
N GLN A 184 9.47 -1.39 -17.50
CA GLN A 184 9.25 0.01 -17.84
C GLN A 184 7.86 0.15 -18.45
N SER A 185 7.09 1.12 -17.98
CA SER A 185 5.87 1.53 -18.66
C SER A 185 6.23 2.28 -19.94
N PRO A 186 5.33 2.30 -20.94
CA PRO A 186 5.36 3.33 -21.96
C PRO A 186 5.28 4.74 -21.33
N ALA A 187 5.69 5.74 -22.10
CA ALA A 187 5.42 7.15 -21.81
C ALA A 187 3.93 7.49 -22.04
#